data_AF-A0A348WEB6-F1
#
_entry.id   AF-A0A348WEB6-F1
#
_cell.length_a   1.000
_cell.length_b   1.000
_cell.length_c   1.000
_cell.angle_alpha   90.00
_cell.angle_beta   90.00
_cell.angle_gamma   90.00
#
_symmetry.space_group_name_H-M   'P 1'
#
loop_
_entity.id
_entity.type
_entity.pdbx_description
1 polymer ?
#
loop_
_entity_poly.entity_id
_entity_poly.type
_entity_poly.pdbx_seq_one_letter_code
_entity_poly.pdbx_strand_id
1 'polypeptide(L)'
;MEIREALTFDDVLLVPAASSVLPSTADTRTRVTKSIALNIPLLSSAMDTVTEGRMAICMAQAGGMGVIHKNLGVEEQAREVRRVKR
;
A
#
# COMPACT_ATOMS: atom_id res chain seq x y z
N MET A 1 13.35 34.22 10.17
CA MET A 1 13.03 32.77 10.22
C MET A 1 13.12 32.28 8.79
N GLU A 2 14.15 31.51 8.45
CA GLU A 2 14.21 30.88 7.12
C GLU A 2 13.32 29.64 7.11
N ILE A 3 12.38 29.62 6.17
CA ILE A 3 11.55 28.44 5.90
C ILE A 3 12.37 27.55 4.97
N ARG A 4 12.55 26.28 5.36
CA ARG A 4 13.20 25.29 4.49
C ARG A 4 12.31 25.01 3.29
N GLU A 5 12.92 24.99 2.12
CA GLU A 5 12.29 24.56 0.88
C GLU A 5 11.82 23.10 1.01
N ALA A 6 10.62 22.81 0.50
CA ALA A 6 10.01 21.49 0.48
C ALA A 6 9.56 21.20 -0.95
N LEU A 7 9.90 20.01 -1.45
CA LEU A 7 9.63 19.58 -2.82
C LEU A 7 8.47 18.59 -2.85
N THR A 8 7.68 18.66 -3.92
CA THR A 8 6.63 17.71 -4.28
C THR A 8 7.14 16.74 -5.35
N PHE A 9 6.28 15.83 -5.83
CA PHE A 9 6.66 14.87 -6.87
C PHE A 9 6.98 15.55 -8.21
N ASP A 10 6.28 16.62 -8.56
CA ASP A 10 6.44 17.30 -9.86
C ASP A 10 7.67 18.22 -9.91
N ASP A 11 8.28 18.50 -8.75
CA ASP A 11 9.46 19.37 -8.66
C ASP A 11 10.77 18.63 -8.98
N VAL A 12 10.74 17.29 -9.11
CA VAL A 12 11.94 16.46 -9.24
C VAL A 12 11.79 15.34 -10.28
N LEU A 13 12.92 14.91 -10.83
CA LEU A 13 13.02 13.73 -11.69
C LEU A 13 14.13 12.81 -11.18
N LEU A 14 13.95 11.50 -11.38
CA LEU A 14 15.03 10.54 -11.17
C LEU A 14 16.03 10.62 -12.31
N VAL A 15 17.31 10.77 -11.97
CA VAL A 15 18.40 10.77 -12.97
C VAL A 15 18.68 9.33 -13.42
N PRO A 16 18.66 9.03 -14.73
CA PRO A 16 19.00 7.69 -15.23
C PRO A 16 20.42 7.26 -14.86
N ALA A 17 20.63 5.97 -14.64
CA ALA A 17 21.93 5.37 -14.33
C ALA A 17 22.13 4.04 -15.07
N ALA A 18 23.38 3.58 -15.15
CA ALA A 18 23.68 2.26 -15.70
C ALA A 18 22.96 1.17 -14.89
N SER A 19 22.26 0.26 -15.55
CA SER A 19 21.51 -0.84 -14.93
C SER A 19 21.99 -2.18 -15.46
N SER A 20 22.11 -3.15 -14.55
CA SER A 20 22.29 -4.57 -14.83
C SER A 20 21.01 -5.39 -14.58
N VAL A 21 19.92 -4.73 -14.20
CA VAL A 21 18.62 -5.34 -13.90
C VAL A 21 17.64 -5.04 -15.03
N LEU A 22 16.98 -6.09 -15.54
CA LEU A 22 15.87 -5.95 -16.46
C LEU A 22 14.58 -5.64 -15.67
N PRO A 23 13.66 -4.80 -16.18
CA PRO A 23 12.43 -4.45 -15.47
C PRO A 23 11.61 -5.65 -14.99
N SER A 24 11.52 -6.71 -15.78
CA SER A 24 10.81 -7.95 -15.43
C SER A 24 11.47 -8.77 -14.30
N THR A 25 12.72 -8.46 -13.96
CA THR A 25 13.51 -9.14 -12.92
C THR A 25 13.69 -8.30 -11.66
N ALA A 26 13.14 -7.08 -11.64
CA ALA A 26 13.20 -6.22 -10.46
C ALA A 26 12.38 -6.82 -9.30
N ASP A 27 12.99 -6.94 -8.13
CA ASP A 27 12.31 -7.39 -6.92
C ASP A 27 11.55 -6.22 -6.28
N THR A 28 10.22 -6.32 -6.26
CA THR A 28 9.33 -5.29 -5.70
C THR A 28 8.85 -5.64 -4.29
N ARG A 29 9.35 -6.72 -3.70
CA ARG A 29 9.00 -7.10 -2.33
C ARG A 29 9.45 -6.02 -1.35
N THR A 30 8.62 -5.74 -0.35
CA THR A 30 8.91 -4.71 0.65
C THR A 30 8.41 -5.14 2.04
N ARG A 31 8.63 -4.29 3.04
CA ARG A 31 8.17 -4.48 4.42
C ARG A 31 7.35 -3.29 4.87
N VAL A 32 6.10 -3.53 5.27
CA VAL A 32 5.24 -2.50 5.87
C VAL A 32 5.53 -2.33 7.36
N THR A 33 5.96 -3.40 8.03
CA THR A 33 6.49 -3.36 9.40
C THR A 33 7.73 -4.24 9.52
N LYS A 34 8.37 -4.26 10.69
CA LYS A 34 9.51 -5.16 10.97
C LYS A 34 9.15 -6.64 10.71
N SER A 35 7.90 -7.05 10.95
CA SER A 35 7.44 -8.43 10.87
C SER A 35 6.58 -8.74 9.64
N ILE A 36 6.03 -7.73 8.95
CA ILE A 36 5.09 -7.95 7.85
C ILE A 36 5.76 -7.56 6.52
N ALA A 37 5.95 -8.57 5.66
CA ALA A 37 6.41 -8.40 4.28
C ALA A 37 5.22 -8.37 3.30
N LEU A 38 5.42 -7.68 2.18
CA LEU A 38 4.51 -7.60 1.03
C LEU A 38 5.23 -8.03 -0.24
N ASN A 39 4.49 -8.60 -1.19
CA ASN A 39 5.04 -8.97 -2.48
C ASN A 39 5.17 -7.78 -3.44
N ILE A 40 4.33 -6.75 -3.25
CA ILE A 40 4.38 -5.48 -3.98
C ILE A 40 4.24 -4.31 -3.00
N PRO A 41 4.78 -3.10 -3.29
CA PRO A 41 4.79 -1.98 -2.36
C PRO A 41 3.49 -1.15 -2.43
N LEU A 42 2.34 -1.81 -2.47
CA LEU A 42 1.02 -1.16 -2.63
C LEU A 42 0.08 -1.47 -1.47
N LEU A 43 -0.50 -0.40 -0.93
CA LEU A 43 -1.57 -0.44 0.08
C LEU A 43 -2.79 0.34 -0.42
N SER A 44 -3.99 -0.17 -0.18
CA SER A 44 -5.21 0.60 -0.41
C SER A 44 -5.54 1.50 0.79
N SER A 45 -6.01 2.71 0.50
CA SER A 45 -6.32 3.73 1.52
C SER A 45 -7.47 3.31 2.44
N ALA A 46 -7.39 3.68 3.71
CA ALA A 46 -8.40 3.41 4.73
C ALA A 46 -9.61 4.37 4.63
N MET A 47 -10.24 4.42 3.46
CA MET A 47 -11.38 5.27 3.14
C MET A 47 -12.60 4.42 2.81
N ASP A 48 -13.79 4.89 3.20
CA ASP A 48 -15.08 4.21 2.96
C ASP A 48 -15.37 4.01 1.46
N THR A 49 -14.99 4.97 0.64
CA THR A 49 -15.12 4.87 -0.82
C THR A 49 -14.06 4.01 -1.49
N VAL A 50 -13.07 3.49 -0.75
CA VAL A 50 -11.91 2.78 -1.31
C VAL A 50 -11.81 1.34 -0.80
N THR A 51 -11.83 1.12 0.51
CA THR A 51 -11.43 -0.18 1.08
C THR A 51 -12.41 -0.75 2.09
N GLU A 52 -13.24 -1.67 1.61
CA GLU A 52 -13.91 -2.70 2.41
C GLU A 52 -13.31 -4.08 2.11
N GLY A 53 -13.93 -5.15 2.61
CA GLY A 53 -13.42 -6.52 2.53
C GLY A 53 -13.16 -6.99 1.10
N ARG A 54 -13.98 -6.60 0.11
CA ARG A 54 -13.74 -6.95 -1.30
C ARG A 54 -12.42 -6.40 -1.81
N MET A 55 -12.14 -5.11 -1.57
CA MET A 55 -10.88 -4.48 -1.98
C MET A 55 -9.71 -5.09 -1.24
N ALA A 56 -9.83 -5.31 0.07
CA ALA A 56 -8.77 -5.91 0.86
C ALA A 56 -8.40 -7.34 0.40
N ILE A 57 -9.38 -8.15 -0.01
CA ILE A 57 -9.14 -9.46 -0.63
C ILE A 57 -8.37 -9.31 -1.94
N CYS A 58 -8.81 -8.43 -2.84
CA CYS A 58 -8.14 -8.21 -4.12
C CYS A 58 -6.69 -7.75 -3.93
N MET A 59 -6.44 -6.80 -3.01
CA MET A 59 -5.10 -6.32 -2.69
C MET A 59 -4.21 -7.45 -2.17
N ALA A 60 -4.72 -8.27 -1.24
CA ALA A 60 -3.96 -9.40 -0.70
C ALA A 60 -3.62 -10.44 -1.78
N GLN A 61 -4.56 -10.76 -2.67
CA GLN A 61 -4.34 -11.70 -3.79
C GLN A 61 -3.33 -11.16 -4.80
N ALA A 62 -3.31 -9.85 -5.05
CA ALA A 62 -2.30 -9.20 -5.88
C ALA A 62 -0.91 -9.10 -5.20
N GLY A 63 -0.82 -9.42 -3.91
CA GLY A 63 0.43 -9.39 -3.13
C GLY A 63 0.65 -8.11 -2.31
N GLY A 64 -0.31 -7.20 -2.30
CA GLY A 64 -0.33 -5.99 -1.47
C GLY A 64 -1.14 -6.16 -0.18
N MET A 65 -1.63 -5.05 0.37
CA MET A 65 -2.46 -5.05 1.58
C MET A 65 -3.61 -4.03 1.45
N GLY A 66 -4.80 -4.40 1.96
CA GLY A 66 -5.89 -3.43 2.14
C GLY A 66 -6.08 -3.04 3.59
N VAL A 67 -6.34 -1.76 3.84
CA VAL A 67 -6.65 -1.23 5.17
C VAL A 67 -8.13 -0.88 5.23
N ILE A 68 -8.90 -1.62 6.02
CA ILE A 68 -10.35 -1.39 6.16
C ILE A 68 -10.58 -0.06 6.90
N HIS A 69 -11.38 0.81 6.30
CA HIS A 69 -11.72 2.10 6.90
C HIS A 69 -12.48 1.95 8.24
N LYS A 70 -12.58 3.05 8.98
CA LYS A 70 -13.22 3.11 10.32
C LYS A 70 -14.62 3.71 10.33
N ASN A 71 -15.21 3.99 9.16
CA ASN A 71 -16.57 4.55 9.05
C ASN A 71 -17.62 3.42 9.11
N LEU A 72 -17.46 2.52 10.09
CA LEU A 72 -18.28 1.33 10.33
C LEU A 72 -18.43 1.16 11.85
N GLY A 73 -19.47 0.45 12.29
CA GLY A 73 -19.51 -0.03 13.68
C GLY A 73 -18.36 -1.01 13.95
N VAL A 74 -17.90 -1.10 15.20
CA VAL A 74 -16.78 -2.00 15.59
C VAL A 74 -17.05 -3.45 15.17
N GLU A 75 -18.27 -3.95 15.39
CA GLU A 75 -18.67 -5.30 15.01
C GLU A 75 -18.70 -5.51 13.50
N GLU A 76 -19.05 -4.48 12.75
CA GLU A 76 -19.10 -4.51 11.30
C GLU A 76 -17.70 -4.51 10.68
N GLN A 77 -16.82 -3.63 11.16
CA GLN A 77 -15.42 -3.64 10.77
C GLN A 77 -14.77 -5.00 11.09
N ALA A 78 -15.07 -5.58 12.26
CA ALA A 78 -14.60 -6.91 12.61
C ALA A 78 -15.13 -8.00 11.66
N ARG A 79 -16.38 -7.91 11.19
CA ARG A 79 -16.92 -8.83 10.16
C ARG A 79 -16.17 -8.69 8.83
N GLU A 80 -15.88 -7.47 8.39
CA GLU A 80 -15.12 -7.22 7.17
C GLU A 80 -13.70 -7.82 7.27
N VAL A 81 -13.02 -7.64 8.42
CA VAL A 81 -11.72 -8.30 8.67
C VAL A 81 -11.85 -9.83 8.63
N ARG A 82 -12.86 -10.40 9.31
CA ARG A 82 -13.09 -11.85 9.30
C ARG A 82 -13.35 -12.39 7.90
N ARG A 83 -14.05 -11.63 7.04
CA ARG A 83 -14.32 -12.01 5.64
C ARG A 83 -13.04 -12.11 4.82
N VAL A 84 -12.06 -11.24 5.04
CA VAL A 84 -10.76 -11.27 4.34
C VAL A 84 -9.88 -12.46 4.80
N LYS A 85 -10.06 -12.91 6.05
CA LYS A 85 -9.24 -13.98 6.66
C LYS A 85 -9.79 -15.40 6.47
N ARG A 86 -11.01 -15.54 5.95
CA ARG A 86 -11.60 -16.82 5.57
C ARG A 86 -11.14 -17.22 4.18
#